data_AF-A0A6S7HD55-F1
#
_entry.id   AF-A0A6S7HD55-F1
#
_cell.length_a   1.000
_cell.length_b   1.000
_cell.length_c   1.000
_cell.angle_alpha   90.00
_cell.angle_beta   90.00
_cell.angle_gamma   90.00
#
_symmetry.space_group_name_H-M   'P 1'
#
loop_
_entity.id
_entity.type
_entity.pdbx_description
1 polymer ?
#
loop_
_entity_poly.entity_id
_entity_poly.type
_entity_poly.pdbx_seq_one_letter_code
_entity_poly.pdbx_strand_id
1 'polypeptide(L)'
;MKRFLQGFSSAASPYVGKTFRFGRVECTVEDQIAEGGFSLVFVVRASNGSHYALKRISVNNRKDLEVGKQEISIMKKLSSHKNIITYIDSSITEVNSGIFELLILMEYCR
;
A
#
# COMPACT_ATOMS: atom_id res chain seq x y z
N MET A 1 -2.54 -26.81 -0.03
CA MET A 1 -1.20 -26.21 0.00
C MET A 1 -1.21 -25.04 0.97
N LYS A 2 -0.92 -25.31 2.25
CA LYS A 2 -0.74 -24.32 3.31
C LYS A 2 0.72 -24.39 3.73
N ARG A 3 1.46 -23.28 3.63
CA ARG A 3 2.83 -23.00 4.13
C ARG A 3 3.21 -21.68 3.45
N PHE A 4 3.23 -20.55 4.14
CA PHE A 4 4.24 -20.21 5.13
C PHE A 4 3.65 -19.25 6.17
N LEU A 5 3.63 -19.67 7.43
CA LEU A 5 3.73 -18.78 8.57
C LEU A 5 5.24 -18.58 8.81
N GLN A 6 5.75 -17.39 8.56
CA GLN A 6 7.00 -16.90 9.14
C GLN A 6 6.55 -15.71 9.98
N GLY A 7 6.26 -15.90 11.27
CA GLY A 7 7.31 -15.86 12.27
C GLY A 7 7.59 -14.40 12.57
N PHE A 8 7.03 -13.89 13.67
CA PHE A 8 7.32 -12.56 14.22
C PHE A 8 8.79 -12.53 14.67
N SER A 9 9.72 -12.45 13.70
CA SER A 9 11.10 -12.07 14.01
C SER A 9 11.09 -10.58 14.26
N SER A 10 11.74 -10.13 15.33
CA SER A 10 12.06 -8.73 15.64
C SER A 10 12.94 -8.04 14.58
N ALA A 11 12.95 -8.51 13.34
CA ALA A 11 13.57 -7.88 12.21
C ALA A 11 12.58 -6.87 11.64
N ALA A 12 13.04 -5.63 11.46
CA ALA A 12 12.28 -4.61 10.76
C ALA A 12 11.81 -5.16 9.40
N SER A 13 10.58 -4.82 9.01
CA SER A 13 10.03 -5.19 7.70
C SER A 13 11.07 -4.87 6.61
N PRO A 14 11.29 -5.76 5.61
CA PRO A 14 12.27 -5.52 4.54
C PRO A 14 11.93 -4.32 3.64
N TYR A 15 10.81 -3.66 3.92
CA TYR A 15 10.38 -2.43 3.28
C TYR A 15 10.83 -1.17 4.02
N VAL A 16 11.22 -1.25 5.30
CA VAL A 16 11.70 -0.08 6.06
C VAL A 16 12.88 0.57 5.35
N GLY A 17 12.83 1.89 5.18
CA GLY A 17 13.81 2.66 4.43
C GLY A 17 13.61 2.66 2.90
N LYS A 18 12.69 1.86 2.35
CA LYS A 18 12.35 1.96 0.92
C LYS A 18 11.55 3.21 0.62
N THR A 19 11.82 3.79 -0.54
CA THR A 19 11.18 5.02 -1.01
C THR A 19 10.21 4.70 -2.15
N PHE A 20 9.01 5.30 -2.09
CA PHE A 20 7.99 5.22 -3.12
C PHE A 20 7.62 6.62 -3.60
N ARG A 21 7.35 6.77 -4.90
CA ARG A 21 7.02 8.06 -5.52
C ARG A 21 5.61 8.04 -6.10
N PHE A 22 4.81 9.04 -5.70
CA PHE A 22 3.45 9.30 -6.12
C PHE A 22 3.38 10.71 -6.71
N GLY A 23 3.50 10.81 -8.04
CA GLY A 23 3.64 12.09 -8.73
C GLY A 23 4.87 12.89 -8.24
N ARG A 24 4.63 14.00 -7.51
CA ARG A 24 5.67 14.85 -6.91
C ARG A 24 5.96 14.52 -5.45
N VAL A 25 5.17 13.63 -4.85
CA VAL A 25 5.33 13.23 -3.45
C VAL A 25 6.23 12.01 -3.41
N GLU A 26 7.29 12.09 -2.61
CA GLU A 26 8.19 10.98 -2.34
C GLU A 26 8.11 10.63 -0.87
N CYS A 27 7.83 9.36 -0.57
CA CYS A 27 7.60 8.86 0.78
C CYS A 27 8.55 7.71 1.10
N THR A 28 9.11 7.70 2.30
CA THR A 28 9.97 6.63 2.81
C THR A 28 9.22 5.81 3.85
N VAL A 29 9.30 4.48 3.78
CA VAL A 29 8.69 3.59 4.76
C VAL A 29 9.41 3.69 6.10
N GLU A 30 8.66 4.02 7.15
CA GLU A 30 9.15 4.04 8.52
C GLU A 30 8.87 2.73 9.25
N ASP A 31 7.65 2.18 9.10
CA ASP A 31 7.26 0.93 9.74
C ASP A 31 6.14 0.20 8.98
N GLN A 32 5.97 -1.09 9.25
CA GLN A 32 4.84 -1.91 8.81
C GLN A 32 3.82 -1.99 9.94
N ILE A 33 2.62 -1.45 9.71
CA ILE A 33 1.56 -1.37 10.72
C ILE A 33 0.48 -2.43 10.57
N ALA A 34 0.35 -3.06 9.41
CA ALA A 34 -0.58 -4.17 9.23
C ALA A 34 -0.13 -5.11 8.11
N GLU A 35 -0.58 -6.35 8.23
CA GLU A 35 -0.44 -7.40 7.22
C GLU A 35 -1.75 -8.19 7.14
N GLY A 36 -2.15 -8.56 5.93
CA GLY A 36 -3.30 -9.42 5.71
C GLY A 36 -3.37 -9.94 4.29
N GLY A 37 -3.45 -11.26 4.12
CA GLY A 37 -3.54 -11.92 2.82
C GLY A 37 -2.36 -11.53 1.92
N PHE A 38 -2.64 -10.83 0.82
CA PHE A 38 -1.65 -10.36 -0.14
C PHE A 38 -1.31 -8.87 0.00
N SER A 39 -1.73 -8.26 1.12
CA SER A 39 -1.59 -6.83 1.37
C SER A 39 -0.73 -6.54 2.59
N LEU A 40 0.08 -5.50 2.48
CA LEU A 40 0.83 -4.89 3.58
C LEU A 40 0.40 -3.43 3.71
N VAL A 41 0.39 -2.91 4.92
CA VAL A 41 0.16 -1.49 5.18
C VAL A 41 1.34 -0.94 5.96
N PHE A 42 1.89 0.15 5.44
CA PHE A 42 3.04 0.84 6.02
C PHE A 42 2.66 2.23 6.50
N VAL A 43 3.35 2.72 7.52
CA VAL A 43 3.47 4.16 7.75
C VAL A 43 4.64 4.66 6.93
N VAL A 44 4.41 5.70 6.15
CA VAL A 44 5.42 6.33 5.31
C VAL A 44 5.50 7.82 5.61
N ARG A 45 6.71 8.36 5.55
CA ARG A 45 6.97 9.78 5.75
C ARG A 45 7.38 10.44 4.46
N ALA A 46 6.67 11.50 4.10
CA ALA A 46 7.01 12.34 2.95
C ALA A 46 8.15 13.32 3.28
N SER A 47 8.79 13.86 2.24
CA SER A 47 9.87 14.84 2.36
C SER A 47 9.48 16.10 3.14
N ASN A 48 8.21 16.48 3.14
CA ASN A 48 7.67 17.60 3.91
C ASN A 48 7.38 17.28 5.39
N GLY A 49 7.68 16.06 5.86
CA GLY A 49 7.45 15.60 7.23
C GLY A 49 6.04 15.06 7.51
N SER A 50 5.12 15.11 6.55
CA SER A 50 3.80 14.50 6.67
C SER A 50 3.90 12.97 6.70
N HIS A 51 3.04 12.34 7.51
CA HIS A 51 2.91 10.88 7.56
C HIS A 51 1.67 10.47 6.77
N TYR A 52 1.79 9.36 6.05
CA TYR A 52 0.74 8.73 5.27
C TYR A 52 0.72 7.24 5.57
N ALA A 53 -0.41 6.60 5.29
CA ALA A 53 -0.46 5.16 5.22
C ALA A 53 -0.33 4.74 3.75
N LEU A 54 0.47 3.71 3.52
CA LEU A 54 0.70 3.12 2.20
C LEU A 54 0.24 1.67 2.22
N LYS A 55 -0.85 1.38 1.51
CA LYS A 55 -1.28 0.00 1.27
C LYS A 55 -0.62 -0.52 0.01
N ARG A 56 0.08 -1.65 0.12
CA ARG A 56 0.69 -2.39 -0.98
C ARG A 56 -0.04 -3.71 -1.17
N ILE A 57 -0.50 -3.99 -2.38
CA ILE A 57 -1.20 -5.23 -2.75
C ILE A 57 -0.41 -5.91 -3.87
N SER A 58 -0.10 -7.20 -3.72
CA SER A 58 0.56 -7.99 -4.78
C SER A 58 -0.37 -9.09 -5.28
N VAL A 59 -0.73 -9.04 -6.57
CA VAL A 59 -1.65 -10.00 -7.19
C VAL A 59 -0.98 -10.67 -8.38
N ASN A 60 -1.33 -11.93 -8.66
CA ASN A 60 -0.68 -12.75 -9.69
C ASN A 60 -1.62 -13.17 -10.82
N ASN A 61 -2.77 -12.52 -10.94
CA ASN A 61 -3.74 -12.80 -11.99
C ASN A 61 -4.58 -11.57 -12.31
N ARG A 62 -5.17 -11.56 -13.51
CA ARG A 62 -5.97 -10.43 -14.01
C ARG A 62 -7.26 -10.22 -13.22
N LYS A 63 -7.87 -11.28 -12.69
CA LYS A 63 -9.13 -11.16 -11.94
C LYS A 63 -8.90 -10.34 -10.66
N ASP A 64 -7.87 -10.68 -9.90
CA ASP A 64 -7.54 -9.98 -8.66
C ASP A 64 -6.99 -8.56 -8.93
N LEU A 65 -6.34 -8.34 -10.07
CA LEU A 65 -6.00 -7.00 -10.54
C LEU A 65 -7.25 -6.12 -10.72
N GLU A 66 -8.30 -6.63 -11.36
CA GLU A 66 -9.53 -5.86 -11.53
C GLU A 66 -10.24 -5.59 -10.19
N VAL A 67 -10.18 -6.54 -9.25
CA VAL A 67 -10.67 -6.31 -7.87
C VAL A 67 -9.88 -5.19 -7.19
N GLY A 68 -8.55 -5.20 -7.29
CA GLY A 68 -7.70 -4.13 -6.73
C GLY A 68 -7.94 -2.76 -7.40
N LYS A 69 -8.15 -2.72 -8.72
CA LYS A 69 -8.55 -1.49 -9.44
C LYS A 69 -9.90 -0.98 -8.97
N GLN A 70 -10.85 -1.88 -8.70
CA GLN A 70 -12.15 -1.50 -8.17
C GLN A 70 -12.03 -0.91 -6.76
N GLU A 71 -11.17 -1.48 -5.90
CA GLU A 71 -10.88 -0.93 -4.57
C GLU A 71 -10.35 0.51 -4.66
N ILE A 72 -9.35 0.75 -5.52
CA ILE A 72 -8.82 2.10 -5.78
C ILE A 72 -9.91 3.05 -6.26
N SER A 73 -10.75 2.62 -7.20
CA SER A 73 -11.84 3.42 -7.75
C SER A 73 -12.88 3.80 -6.69
N ILE A 74 -13.21 2.88 -5.79
CA ILE A 74 -14.14 3.13 -4.68
C ILE A 74 -13.52 4.13 -3.69
N MET A 75 -12.28 3.91 -3.25
CA MET A 75 -11.58 4.83 -2.34
C MET A 75 -11.53 6.25 -2.92
N LYS A 76 -11.17 6.38 -4.20
CA LYS A 76 -11.10 7.68 -4.88
C LYS A 76 -12.46 8.38 -4.91
N LYS A 77 -13.55 7.65 -5.18
CA LYS A 77 -14.92 8.20 -5.24
C LYS A 77 -15.43 8.64 -3.87
N LEU A 78 -15.05 7.92 -2.80
CA LEU A 78 -15.55 8.15 -1.44
C LEU A 78 -14.67 9.11 -0.62
N SER A 79 -13.50 9.51 -1.14
CA SER A 79 -12.48 10.33 -0.47
C SER A 79 -12.98 11.68 0.07
N SER A 80 -14.10 12.22 -0.43
CA SER A 80 -14.63 13.51 0.02
C SER A 80 -15.42 13.45 1.34
N HIS A 81 -15.70 12.26 1.87
CA HIS A 81 -16.52 12.10 3.06
C HIS A 81 -15.66 12.07 4.33
N LYS A 82 -15.93 12.97 5.29
CA LYS A 82 -15.15 13.15 6.54
C LYS A 82 -14.96 11.91 7.43
N ASN A 83 -15.79 10.89 7.28
CA ASN A 83 -15.70 9.63 8.06
C ASN A 83 -15.04 8.49 7.26
N ILE A 84 -14.50 8.78 6.07
CA ILE A 84 -13.81 7.83 5.21
C ILE A 84 -12.38 8.31 5.06
N ILE A 85 -11.43 7.38 5.13
CA ILE A 85 -10.01 7.70 4.98
C ILE A 85 -9.78 8.37 3.62
N THR A 86 -9.10 9.51 3.65
CA THR A 86 -8.82 10.29 2.45
C THR A 86 -7.84 9.55 1.54
N TYR A 87 -8.27 9.26 0.30
CA TYR A 87 -7.39 8.83 -0.79
C TYR A 87 -6.50 9.99 -1.23
N ILE A 88 -5.19 9.75 -1.36
CA ILE A 88 -4.22 10.72 -1.86
C ILE A 88 -3.82 10.40 -3.30
N ASP A 89 -3.23 9.23 -3.52
CA ASP A 89 -2.80 8.78 -4.84
C ASP A 89 -2.66 7.25 -4.92
N SER A 90 -2.47 6.70 -6.11
CA SER A 90 -2.21 5.27 -6.31
C SER A 90 -1.38 5.01 -7.56
N SER A 91 -0.71 3.86 -7.59
CA SER A 91 -0.02 3.36 -8.76
C SER A 91 -0.28 1.87 -8.95
N ILE A 92 -0.20 1.42 -10.20
CA ILE A 92 -0.30 0.02 -10.58
C ILE A 92 0.88 -0.28 -11.48
N THR A 93 1.66 -1.29 -11.14
CA THR A 93 2.86 -1.67 -11.89
C THR A 93 2.89 -3.18 -12.08
N GLU A 94 3.12 -3.63 -13.30
CA GLU A 94 3.43 -5.03 -13.56
C GLU A 94 4.91 -5.25 -13.22
N VAL A 95 5.18 -5.94 -12.11
CA VAL A 95 6.54 -6.14 -11.59
C VAL A 95 7.24 -7.32 -12.27
N ASN A 96 6.46 -8.32 -12.69
CA ASN A 96 6.89 -9.50 -13.45
C ASN A 96 5.72 -9.95 -14.32
N SER A 97 5.98 -10.78 -15.34
CA SER A 97 4.91 -11.26 -16.23
C SER A 97 3.76 -11.90 -15.45
N GLY A 98 2.61 -11.22 -15.41
CA GLY A 98 1.41 -11.64 -14.69
C GLY A 98 1.36 -11.31 -13.19
N ILE A 99 2.39 -10.68 -12.61
CA ILE A 99 2.39 -10.21 -11.22
C ILE A 99 2.27 -8.68 -11.22
N PHE A 100 1.21 -8.19 -10.58
CA PHE A 100 0.91 -6.77 -10.46
C PHE A 100 1.07 -6.31 -9.01
N GLU A 101 1.73 -5.18 -8.84
CA GLU A 101 1.80 -4.43 -7.59
C GLU A 101 0.87 -3.23 -7.69
N LEU A 102 -0.03 -3.10 -6.71
CA LEU A 102 -0.88 -1.93 -6.54
C LEU A 102 -0.46 -1.22 -5.26
N LEU A 103 -0.24 0.09 -5.36
CA LEU A 103 0.09 0.95 -4.23
C LEU A 103 -1.02 1.98 -4.07
N ILE A 104 -1.49 2.17 -2.84
CA ILE A 104 -2.52 3.15 -2.50
C ILE A 104 -2.00 4.00 -1.34
N LEU A 105 -1.77 5.28 -1.60
CA LEU A 105 -1.37 6.27 -0.61
C LEU A 105 -2.61 6.94 -0.03
N MET A 106 -2.71 6.94 1.29
CA MET A 106 -3.88 7.42 2.02
C MET A 106 -3.46 8.21 3.26
N GLU A 107 -4.40 8.99 3.80
CA GLU A 107 -4.24 9.65 5.09
C GLU A 107 -3.89 8.63 6.19
N TYR A 108 -2.97 9.01 7.07
CA TYR A 108 -2.64 8.22 8.25
C TYR A 108 -3.45 8.70 9.46
N CYS A 109 -4.33 7.85 9.96
CA CYS A 109 -5.06 8.09 11.21
C CYS A 109 -4.16 7.75 12.41
N ARG A 110 -3.97 8.71 13.32
CA ARG A 110 -3.24 8.53 14.58
C ARG A 110 -4.17 8.16 15.72
#